data_AF-A0A951B9C6-F1
#
_entry.id   AF-A0A951B9C6-F1
#
_cell.length_a   1.000
_cell.length_b   1.000
_cell.length_c   1.000
_cell.angle_alpha   90.00
_cell.angle_beta   90.00
_cell.angle_gamma   90.00
#
_symmetry.space_group_name_H-M   'P 1'
#
loop_
_entity.id
_entity.type
_entity.pdbx_description
1 polymer ?
#
loop_
_entity_poly.entity_id
_entity_poly.type
_entity_poly.pdbx_seq_one_letter_code
_entity_poly.pdbx_strand_id
1 'polypeptide(L)'
;MAHGIGVVITERITLATVKEHELTSALRVSPEDASIADSLQGVPAELIVQRIVGEIKQLGMKEPPSHIGIGMPGIIRNGIVEDSPNLVQFKGTHMGQLVSDAVQPLFGSVPVSIFNDADVMAAGVAATRGHLDRLIRVWTLGTGIGFGRYPSNGGVWEAGHSVVSLDPKEQF
;
A
#
# COMPACT_ATOMS: atom_id res chain seq x y z
N MET A 1 22.57 2.90 4.09
CA MET A 1 21.59 1.80 4.21
C MET A 1 20.20 2.41 4.21
N ALA A 2 19.28 1.96 3.37
CA ALA A 2 17.94 2.52 3.30
C ALA A 2 17.11 2.06 4.50
N HIS A 3 16.73 3.00 5.37
CA HIS A 3 15.77 2.82 6.45
C HIS A 3 14.53 3.65 6.11
N GLY A 4 13.35 3.03 6.06
CA GLY A 4 12.13 3.66 5.62
C GLY A 4 10.93 3.26 6.46
N ILE A 5 9.77 3.80 6.11
CA ILE A 5 8.48 3.41 6.69
C ILE A 5 7.64 2.77 5.59
N GLY A 6 7.12 1.58 5.87
CA GLY A 6 6.08 0.95 5.06
C GLY A 6 4.72 1.18 5.70
N VAL A 7 3.74 1.61 4.91
CA VAL A 7 2.35 1.75 5.31
C VAL A 7 1.49 0.94 4.34
N VAL A 8 0.51 0.21 4.85
CA VAL A 8 -0.52 -0.46 4.04
C VAL A 8 -1.87 -0.04 4.56
N ILE A 9 -2.69 0.52 3.67
CA ILE A 9 -4.05 0.95 3.92
C ILE A 9 -4.96 -0.07 3.25
N THR A 10 -5.72 -0.83 4.03
CA THR A 10 -6.78 -1.71 3.52
C THR A 10 -8.07 -1.35 4.26
N GLU A 11 -8.66 -2.25 5.03
CA GLU A 11 -9.73 -1.94 5.98
C GLU A 11 -9.20 -1.18 7.21
N ARG A 12 -7.89 -1.28 7.44
CA ARG A 12 -7.13 -0.71 8.56
C ARG A 12 -5.81 -0.13 8.07
N ILE A 13 -5.21 0.73 8.87
CA ILE A 13 -3.88 1.26 8.63
C ILE A 13 -2.87 0.35 9.33
N THR A 14 -1.95 -0.23 8.58
CA THR A 14 -0.85 -1.02 9.11
C THR A 14 0.47 -0.35 8.75
N LEU A 15 1.42 -0.27 9.68
CA LEU A 15 2.71 0.37 9.42
C LEU A 15 3.83 -0.20 10.27
N ALA A 16 5.05 -0.13 9.74
CA ALA A 16 6.27 -0.48 10.42
C ALA A 16 7.47 0.23 9.80
N THR A 17 8.55 0.33 10.57
CA THR A 17 9.86 0.67 10.03
C THR A 17 10.46 -0.53 9.29
N VAL A 18 11.09 -0.25 8.16
CA VAL A 18 11.70 -1.25 7.27
C VAL A 18 13.16 -0.88 7.06
N LYS A 19 14.04 -1.85 7.14
CA LYS A 19 15.44 -1.71 6.72
C LYS A 19 15.76 -2.84 5.77
N GLU A 20 16.22 -2.47 4.57
CA GLU A 20 16.43 -3.42 3.46
C GLU A 20 15.15 -4.20 3.13
N HIS A 21 15.02 -5.44 3.60
CA HIS A 21 13.88 -6.33 3.32
C HIS A 21 13.21 -6.85 4.60
N GLU A 22 13.57 -6.28 5.75
CA GLU A 22 13.11 -6.73 7.07
C GLU A 22 12.45 -5.60 7.87
N LEU A 23 11.50 -5.99 8.71
CA LEU A 23 10.88 -5.09 9.66
C LEU A 23 11.82 -4.85 10.84
N THR A 24 12.05 -3.58 11.17
CA THR A 24 12.90 -3.18 12.31
C THR A 24 12.12 -2.71 13.53
N SER A 25 10.79 -2.66 13.43
CA SER A 25 9.89 -2.35 14.54
C SER A 25 8.74 -3.35 14.59
N ALA A 26 8.06 -3.43 15.73
CA ALA A 26 6.78 -4.12 15.82
C ALA A 26 5.78 -3.52 14.82
N LEU A 27 4.93 -4.39 14.27
CA LEU A 27 3.84 -3.98 13.39
C LEU A 27 2.82 -3.18 14.20
N ARG A 28 2.47 -1.99 13.73
CA ARG A 28 1.36 -1.20 14.28
C ARG A 28 0.15 -1.34 13.39
N VAL A 29 -1.02 -1.53 13.99
CA VAL A 29 -2.31 -1.65 13.30
C VAL A 29 -3.28 -0.69 13.95
N SER A 30 -3.99 0.11 13.15
CA SER A 30 -4.92 1.13 13.61
C SER A 30 -6.22 1.07 12.80
N PRO A 31 -7.38 0.87 13.45
CA PRO A 31 -7.55 0.51 14.86
C PRO A 31 -6.96 -0.88 15.21
N GLU A 32 -6.53 -1.06 16.46
CA GLU A 32 -6.01 -2.34 16.97
C GLU A 32 -7.12 -3.40 17.10
N ASP A 33 -8.34 -2.98 17.46
CA ASP A 33 -9.49 -3.86 17.57
C ASP A 33 -9.93 -4.37 16.19
N ALA A 34 -9.70 -5.67 15.96
CA ALA A 34 -10.02 -6.35 14.72
C ALA A 34 -11.53 -6.53 14.46
N SER A 35 -12.38 -6.29 15.47
CA SER A 35 -13.84 -6.31 15.28
C SER A 35 -14.38 -5.05 14.58
N ILE A 36 -13.58 -3.98 14.52
CA ILE A 36 -13.93 -2.75 13.82
C ILE A 36 -13.65 -2.93 12.33
N ALA A 37 -14.65 -3.44 11.61
CA ALA A 37 -14.67 -3.48 10.16
C ALA A 37 -14.86 -2.06 9.57
N ASP A 38 -14.35 -1.85 8.36
CA ASP A 38 -14.59 -0.65 7.54
C ASP A 38 -14.29 0.69 8.23
N SER A 39 -13.34 0.69 9.17
CA SER A 39 -12.97 1.85 10.01
C SER A 39 -12.55 3.12 9.24
N LEU A 40 -12.26 2.95 7.95
CA LEU A 40 -11.83 3.97 7.02
C LEU A 40 -12.94 4.38 6.04
N GLN A 41 -13.98 3.57 5.83
CA GLN A 41 -15.00 3.85 4.82
C GLN A 41 -15.78 5.12 5.18
N GLY A 42 -15.92 6.03 4.22
CA GLY A 42 -16.61 7.31 4.43
C GLY A 42 -15.83 8.34 5.27
N VAL A 43 -14.65 7.99 5.79
CA VAL A 43 -13.77 8.94 6.46
C VAL A 43 -13.04 9.78 5.40
N PRO A 44 -13.08 11.12 5.45
CA PRO A 44 -12.34 11.98 4.53
C PRO A 44 -10.86 11.62 4.40
N ALA A 45 -10.31 11.75 3.20
CA ALA A 45 -8.94 11.36 2.88
C ALA A 45 -7.92 12.07 3.79
N GLU A 46 -8.12 13.36 4.06
CA GLU A 46 -7.27 14.18 4.92
C GLU A 46 -7.26 13.67 6.36
N LEU A 47 -8.40 13.20 6.88
CA LEU A 47 -8.47 12.63 8.22
C LEU A 47 -7.76 11.27 8.28
N ILE A 48 -7.82 10.46 7.21
CA ILE A 48 -7.05 9.21 7.13
C ILE A 48 -5.55 9.53 7.10
N VAL A 49 -5.12 10.52 6.32
CA VAL A 49 -3.72 10.97 6.31
C VAL A 49 -3.27 11.46 7.69
N GLN A 50 -4.11 12.22 8.40
CA GLN A 50 -3.82 12.63 9.78
C GLN A 50 -3.66 11.42 10.72
N ARG A 51 -4.48 10.37 10.57
CA ARG A 51 -4.32 9.11 11.33
C ARG A 51 -2.99 8.43 11.00
N ILE A 52 -2.61 8.35 9.72
CA ILE A 52 -1.31 7.80 9.30
C ILE A 52 -0.16 8.55 9.96
N VAL A 53 -0.18 9.89 9.91
CA VAL A 53 0.85 10.73 10.55
C VAL A 53 0.87 10.53 12.07
N GLY A 54 -0.30 10.37 12.70
CA GLY A 54 -0.43 10.03 14.11
C GLY A 54 0.29 8.72 14.46
N GLU A 55 0.06 7.66 13.68
CA GLU A 55 0.73 6.37 13.88
C GLU A 55 2.23 6.42 13.57
N ILE A 56 2.64 7.16 12.55
CA ILE A 56 4.06 7.37 12.21
C ILE A 56 4.82 7.99 13.38
N LYS A 57 4.22 8.95 14.09
CA LYS A 57 4.82 9.53 15.31
C LYS A 57 5.03 8.49 16.40
N GLN A 58 4.13 7.52 16.53
CA GLN A 58 4.22 6.45 17.52
C GLN A 58 5.34 5.44 17.23
N LEU A 59 5.93 5.44 16.03
CA LEU A 59 7.12 4.63 15.73
C LEU A 59 8.37 5.12 16.48
N GLY A 60 8.37 6.35 17.01
CA GLY A 60 9.45 6.85 17.87
C GLY A 60 10.82 6.95 17.17
N MET A 61 10.83 7.19 15.86
CA MET A 61 12.06 7.28 15.07
C MET A 61 12.95 8.45 15.54
N LYS A 62 14.24 8.16 15.75
CA LYS A 62 15.24 9.16 16.17
C LYS A 62 15.78 9.99 15.00
N GLU A 63 15.80 9.39 13.81
CA GLU A 63 16.30 9.99 12.58
C GLU A 63 15.19 9.95 11.51
N PRO A 64 15.14 10.93 10.60
CA PRO A 64 14.20 10.91 9.48
C PRO A 64 14.33 9.62 8.64
N PRO A 65 13.22 9.00 8.20
CA PRO A 65 13.28 7.90 7.26
C PRO A 65 13.83 8.41 5.92
N SER A 66 14.55 7.55 5.22
CA SER A 66 15.02 7.84 3.86
C SER A 66 13.88 7.90 2.84
N HIS A 67 12.80 7.14 3.05
CA HIS A 67 11.64 7.03 2.16
C HIS A 67 10.40 6.56 2.94
N ILE A 68 9.21 6.88 2.43
CA ILE A 68 7.93 6.33 2.91
C ILE A 68 7.20 5.68 1.73
N GLY A 69 6.90 4.40 1.86
CA GLY A 69 6.11 3.65 0.87
C GLY A 69 4.72 3.35 1.40
N ILE A 70 3.69 3.55 0.57
CA ILE A 70 2.29 3.30 0.95
C ILE A 70 1.63 2.39 -0.08
N GLY A 71 1.10 1.26 0.37
CA GLY A 71 0.19 0.41 -0.39
C GLY A 71 -1.26 0.73 -0.05
N MET A 72 -2.13 0.85 -1.05
CA MET A 72 -3.55 1.12 -0.84
C MET A 72 -4.42 0.54 -1.99
N PRO A 73 -5.71 0.25 -1.76
CA PRO A 73 -6.57 -0.24 -2.81
C PRO A 73 -6.86 0.85 -3.83
N GLY A 74 -6.83 0.47 -5.11
CA GLY A 74 -7.20 1.33 -6.22
C GLY A 74 -6.19 1.39 -7.35
N ILE A 75 -6.54 2.14 -8.38
CA ILE A 75 -5.70 2.43 -9.53
C ILE A 75 -4.87 3.66 -9.21
N ILE A 76 -3.56 3.48 -9.05
CA ILE A 76 -2.62 4.54 -8.67
C ILE A 76 -1.76 4.94 -9.87
N ARG A 77 -1.73 6.24 -10.19
CA ARG A 77 -0.83 6.81 -11.19
C ARG A 77 -0.25 8.12 -10.73
N ASN A 78 1.08 8.23 -10.78
CA ASN A 78 1.80 9.46 -10.41
C ASN A 78 1.40 10.01 -9.02
N GLY A 79 1.13 9.12 -8.06
CA GLY A 79 0.70 9.50 -6.72
C GLY A 79 -0.76 9.97 -6.61
N ILE A 80 -1.53 9.89 -7.69
CA ILE A 80 -2.97 10.15 -7.74
C ILE A 80 -3.73 8.83 -7.72
N VAL A 81 -4.82 8.78 -6.98
CA VAL A 81 -5.76 7.66 -6.96
C VAL A 81 -6.81 7.91 -8.04
N GLU A 82 -6.71 7.27 -9.19
CA GLU A 82 -7.66 7.45 -10.30
C GLU A 82 -9.02 6.81 -9.99
N ASP A 83 -9.00 5.66 -9.31
CA ASP A 83 -10.20 4.96 -8.86
C ASP A 83 -9.90 4.11 -7.63
N SER A 84 -10.86 3.94 -6.73
CA SER A 84 -10.74 3.07 -5.56
C SER A 84 -12.13 2.60 -5.12
N PRO A 85 -12.59 1.42 -5.57
CA PRO A 85 -13.94 0.94 -5.28
C PRO A 85 -14.22 0.75 -3.79
N ASN A 86 -13.23 0.30 -3.03
CA ASN A 86 -13.38 0.01 -1.59
C ASN A 86 -13.27 1.28 -0.73
N LEU A 87 -12.49 2.27 -1.18
CA LEU A 87 -12.27 3.54 -0.46
C LEU A 87 -12.56 4.72 -1.38
N VAL A 88 -13.83 4.85 -1.77
CA VAL A 88 -14.32 5.81 -2.77
C VAL A 88 -13.91 7.25 -2.51
N GLN A 89 -13.74 7.63 -1.23
CA GLN A 89 -13.27 8.95 -0.80
C GLN A 89 -11.86 9.30 -1.31
N PHE A 90 -11.06 8.31 -1.71
CA PHE A 90 -9.71 8.54 -2.24
C PHE A 90 -9.71 8.91 -3.71
N LYS A 91 -10.79 8.63 -4.45
CA LYS A 91 -10.85 8.89 -5.89
C LYS A 91 -10.57 10.35 -6.22
N GLY A 92 -9.65 10.57 -7.16
CA GLY A 92 -9.21 11.90 -7.60
C GLY A 92 -8.22 12.59 -6.66
N THR A 93 -7.91 12.02 -5.51
CA THR A 93 -6.97 12.63 -4.56
C THR A 93 -5.52 12.40 -4.99
N HIS A 94 -4.69 13.43 -4.85
CA HIS A 94 -3.25 13.30 -5.00
C HIS A 94 -2.62 12.79 -3.69
N MET A 95 -2.90 11.54 -3.34
CA MET A 95 -2.52 10.93 -2.05
C MET A 95 -1.02 11.07 -1.74
N GLY A 96 -0.15 10.92 -2.74
CA GLY A 96 1.30 11.09 -2.56
C GLY A 96 1.69 12.49 -2.07
N GLN A 97 1.02 13.53 -2.58
CA GLN A 97 1.23 14.91 -2.16
C GLN A 97 0.62 15.15 -0.78
N LEU A 98 -0.60 14.69 -0.54
CA LEU A 98 -1.28 14.83 0.77
C LEU A 98 -0.44 14.25 1.90
N VAL A 99 0.12 13.05 1.71
CA VAL A 99 0.97 12.44 2.73
C VAL A 99 2.31 13.17 2.82
N SER A 100 2.93 13.55 1.70
CA SER A 100 4.20 14.31 1.70
C SER A 100 4.07 15.61 2.51
N ASP A 101 3.02 16.39 2.27
CA ASP A 101 2.75 17.64 2.98
C ASP A 101 2.51 17.39 4.47
N ALA A 102 1.81 16.30 4.81
CA ALA A 102 1.47 15.98 6.19
C ALA A 102 2.67 15.46 7.01
N VAL A 103 3.65 14.79 6.38
CA VAL A 103 4.88 14.31 7.06
C VAL A 103 6.01 15.34 7.05
N GLN A 104 5.96 16.35 6.17
CA GLN A 104 7.00 17.37 6.03
C GLN A 104 7.34 18.06 7.37
N PRO A 105 6.38 18.43 8.24
CA PRO A 105 6.69 19.02 9.54
C PRO A 105 7.43 18.08 10.50
N LEU A 106 7.38 16.76 10.28
CA LEU A 106 8.04 15.77 11.14
C LEU A 106 9.46 15.47 10.69
N PHE A 107 9.67 15.34 9.39
CA PHE A 107 10.90 14.78 8.84
C PHE A 107 11.57 15.66 7.78
N GLY A 108 10.98 16.81 7.44
CA GLY A 108 11.41 17.62 6.31
C GLY A 108 11.05 16.97 4.97
N SER A 109 11.90 17.15 3.96
CA SER A 109 11.66 16.57 2.64
C SER A 109 12.01 15.07 2.65
N VAL A 110 10.99 14.22 2.65
CA VAL A 110 11.13 12.77 2.53
C VAL A 110 10.36 12.30 1.29
N PRO A 111 10.97 11.48 0.42
CA PRO A 111 10.27 10.86 -0.71
C PRO A 111 9.11 9.99 -0.23
N VAL A 112 7.90 10.27 -0.74
CA VAL A 112 6.71 9.44 -0.54
C VAL A 112 6.33 8.79 -1.86
N SER A 113 6.10 7.47 -1.84
CA SER A 113 5.63 6.73 -3.00
C SER A 113 4.39 5.93 -2.64
N ILE A 114 3.37 6.01 -3.50
CA ILE A 114 2.09 5.33 -3.34
C ILE A 114 1.95 4.27 -4.43
N PHE A 115 1.46 3.10 -4.07
CA PHE A 115 1.29 1.95 -4.94
C PHE A 115 -0.04 1.26 -4.66
N ASN A 116 -0.50 0.48 -5.63
CA ASN A 116 -1.57 -0.48 -5.40
C ASN A 116 -1.15 -1.51 -4.34
N ASP A 117 -2.07 -1.90 -3.46
CA ASP A 117 -1.84 -2.84 -2.36
C ASP A 117 -1.41 -4.23 -2.83
N ALA A 118 -1.98 -4.75 -3.91
CA ALA A 118 -1.58 -6.05 -4.48
C ALA A 118 -0.16 -5.99 -5.05
N ASP A 119 0.23 -4.92 -5.74
CA ASP A 119 1.60 -4.71 -6.21
C ASP A 119 2.60 -4.63 -5.05
N VAL A 120 2.25 -3.96 -3.95
CA VAL A 120 3.08 -3.92 -2.73
C VAL A 120 3.21 -5.32 -2.11
N MET A 121 2.14 -6.10 -2.09
CA MET A 121 2.19 -7.50 -1.66
C MET A 121 3.15 -8.32 -2.52
N ALA A 122 3.10 -8.17 -3.85
CA ALA A 122 4.03 -8.83 -4.76
C ALA A 122 5.49 -8.41 -4.52
N ALA A 123 5.74 -7.12 -4.27
CA ALA A 123 7.05 -6.60 -3.94
C ALA A 123 7.57 -7.16 -2.59
N GLY A 124 6.71 -7.24 -1.56
CA GLY A 124 7.05 -7.83 -0.27
C GLY A 124 7.41 -9.32 -0.38
N VAL A 125 6.64 -10.10 -1.16
CA VAL A 125 6.95 -11.50 -1.45
C VAL A 125 8.27 -11.63 -2.20
N ALA A 126 8.53 -10.77 -3.19
CA ALA A 126 9.80 -10.77 -3.93
C ALA A 126 10.99 -10.48 -3.01
N ALA A 127 10.87 -9.47 -2.13
CA ALA A 127 11.94 -9.06 -1.22
C ALA A 127 12.25 -10.14 -0.18
N THR A 128 11.23 -10.66 0.51
CA THR A 128 11.39 -11.67 1.57
C THR A 128 11.82 -13.03 1.07
N ARG A 129 11.69 -13.31 -0.24
CA ARG A 129 12.17 -14.54 -0.89
C ARG A 129 13.47 -14.37 -1.67
N GLY A 130 14.08 -13.18 -1.65
CA GLY A 130 15.33 -12.92 -2.39
C GLY A 130 15.17 -12.99 -3.91
N HIS A 131 14.01 -12.61 -4.43
CA HIS A 131 13.66 -12.68 -5.86
C HIS A 131 13.46 -11.29 -6.49
N LEU A 132 14.17 -10.27 -6.01
CA LEU A 132 14.08 -8.91 -6.54
C LEU A 132 14.63 -8.77 -7.97
N ASP A 133 15.35 -9.77 -8.46
CA ASP A 133 15.87 -9.91 -9.81
C ASP A 133 14.87 -10.58 -10.79
N ARG A 134 13.67 -10.94 -10.33
CA ARG A 134 12.69 -11.73 -11.09
C ARG A 134 11.37 -11.01 -11.27
N LEU A 135 10.67 -11.41 -12.33
CA LEU A 135 9.26 -11.13 -12.49
C LEU A 135 8.45 -12.02 -11.53
N ILE A 136 7.78 -11.41 -10.56
CA ILE A 136 6.89 -12.07 -9.61
C ILE A 136 5.46 -11.63 -9.87
N ARG A 137 4.53 -12.59 -9.82
CA ARG A 137 3.08 -12.36 -9.85
C ARG A 137 2.48 -13.02 -8.62
N VAL A 138 1.64 -12.29 -7.91
CA VAL A 138 0.96 -12.78 -6.71
C VAL A 138 -0.53 -12.67 -6.93
N TRP A 139 -1.23 -13.78 -6.71
CA TRP A 139 -2.67 -13.81 -6.60
C TRP A 139 -3.03 -13.89 -5.11
N THR A 140 -3.77 -12.90 -4.63
CA THR A 140 -4.26 -12.87 -3.26
C THR A 140 -5.71 -13.37 -3.26
N LEU A 141 -5.98 -14.46 -2.55
CA LEU A 141 -7.31 -15.05 -2.44
C LEU A 141 -7.87 -14.76 -1.05
N GLY A 142 -8.87 -13.90 -0.98
CA GLY A 142 -9.53 -13.50 0.26
C GLY A 142 -11.01 -13.20 0.03
N THR A 143 -11.50 -12.12 0.62
CA THR A 143 -12.86 -11.59 0.33
C THR A 143 -13.03 -11.23 -1.15
N GLY A 144 -11.94 -10.77 -1.79
CA GLY A 144 -11.81 -10.64 -3.23
C GLY A 144 -10.60 -11.38 -3.79
N ILE A 145 -10.37 -11.23 -5.09
CA ILE A 145 -9.18 -11.73 -5.78
C ILE A 145 -8.31 -10.54 -6.17
N GLY A 146 -7.15 -10.40 -5.52
CA GLY A 146 -6.14 -9.40 -5.87
C GLY A 146 -5.09 -9.98 -6.81
N PHE A 147 -4.56 -9.15 -7.71
CA PHE A 147 -3.42 -9.51 -8.54
C PHE A 147 -2.35 -8.43 -8.48
N GLY A 148 -1.15 -8.82 -8.03
CA GLY A 148 0.00 -7.93 -7.92
C GLY A 148 1.16 -8.40 -8.76
N ARG A 149 1.98 -7.47 -9.23
CA ARG A 149 3.18 -7.75 -10.00
C ARG A 149 4.40 -6.99 -9.46
N TYR A 150 5.53 -7.67 -9.43
CA TYR A 150 6.84 -7.08 -9.21
C TYR A 150 7.82 -7.43 -10.34
N PRO A 151 8.64 -6.50 -10.85
CA PRO A 151 8.58 -5.05 -10.61
C PRO A 151 7.24 -4.47 -11.06
N SER A 152 6.77 -3.45 -10.34
CA SER A 152 5.55 -2.73 -10.77
C SER A 152 5.83 -2.05 -12.10
N ASN A 153 4.82 -2.02 -12.97
CA ASN A 153 4.90 -1.39 -14.28
C ASN A 153 3.59 -0.66 -14.56
N GLY A 154 3.66 0.48 -15.24
CA GLY A 154 2.48 1.28 -15.57
C GLY A 154 1.40 0.45 -16.29
N GLY A 155 0.15 0.63 -15.90
CA GLY A 155 -0.99 -0.13 -16.44
C GLY A 155 -2.04 -0.41 -15.36
N VAL A 156 -3.20 -0.92 -15.80
CA VAL A 156 -4.23 -1.48 -14.91
C VAL A 156 -4.08 -3.00 -14.99
N TRP A 157 -3.57 -3.62 -13.93
CA TRP A 157 -3.27 -5.05 -13.88
C TRP A 157 -4.29 -5.79 -13.02
N GLU A 158 -5.56 -5.75 -13.42
CA GLU A 158 -6.68 -6.31 -12.68
C GLU A 158 -6.97 -7.76 -13.08
N ALA A 159 -5.96 -8.64 -12.97
CA ALA A 159 -6.13 -10.03 -13.40
C ALA A 159 -7.20 -10.78 -12.58
N GLY A 160 -7.49 -10.32 -11.35
CA GLY A 160 -8.63 -10.79 -10.54
C GLY A 160 -10.00 -10.56 -11.18
N HIS A 161 -10.09 -9.63 -12.13
CA HIS A 161 -11.29 -9.32 -12.91
C HIS A 161 -11.25 -9.91 -14.34
N SER A 162 -10.28 -10.79 -14.63
CA SER A 162 -10.23 -11.47 -15.93
C SER A 162 -11.37 -12.47 -16.08
N VAL A 163 -11.93 -12.57 -17.29
CA VAL A 163 -12.88 -13.62 -17.61
C VAL A 163 -12.16 -14.95 -17.62
N VAL A 164 -12.65 -15.88 -16.81
CA VAL A 164 -12.20 -17.28 -16.83
C VAL A 164 -13.25 -18.08 -17.60
N SER A 165 -12.85 -18.68 -18.71
CA SER A 165 -13.68 -19.66 -19.40
C SER A 165 -13.51 -21.04 -18.77
N LEU A 166 -14.61 -21.75 -18.64
CA LEU A 166 -14.64 -23.16 -18.25
C LEU A 166 -15.05 -24.04 -19.43
N ASP A 167 -15.08 -23.51 -20.66
CA ASP A 167 -15.44 -24.30 -21.83
C ASP A 167 -14.30 -25.31 -22.12
N PRO A 168 -14.54 -26.62 -21.96
CA PRO A 168 -13.52 -27.63 -22.27
C PRO A 168 -13.18 -27.68 -23.77
N LYS A 169 -13.91 -26.97 -24.63
CA LYS A 169 -13.65 -26.83 -26.06
C LYS A 169 -12.77 -25.65 -26.42
N GLU A 170 -12.48 -24.73 -25.50
CA GLU A 170 -11.46 -23.71 -25.74
C GLU A 170 -10.10 -24.39 -25.84
N GLN A 171 -9.58 -24.45 -27.07
CA GLN A 171 -8.24 -24.95 -27.37
C GLN A 171 -7.34 -23.73 -27.58
N PHE A 172 -6.45 -23.48 -26.62
CA PHE A 172 -5.40 -22.46 -26.71
C PHE A 172 -4.14 -23.03 -27.38
#